data_AF-A0A6C1B4A9-F1
#
_entry.id   AF-A0A6C1B4A9-F1
#
_cell.length_a   1.000
_cell.length_b   1.000
_cell.length_c   1.000
_cell.angle_alpha   90.00
_cell.angle_beta   90.00
_cell.angle_gamma   90.00
#
_symmetry.space_group_name_H-M   'P 1'
#
loop_
_entity.id
_entity.type
_entity.pdbx_description
1 polymer ?
#
loop_
_entity_poly.entity_id
_entity_poly.type
_entity_poly.pdbx_seq_one_letter_code
_entity_poly.pdbx_strand_id
1 'polypeptide(L)'
;MAHISDLIATDIEQYLKAHEHKSLLRFITCGSVDDGKSTLIGRLLYESKMLFEDQLAAVEADSRKWGTQGEQLDFALLVDGLAAEREQGITIDVAYRFFSTDRRKFIVADTPGHEQYTRNMVTGASTADVAVLMVDARKGVLTQTRRHSYLVSLIGIRHIVVAVNKMDLVDYSENTFRKIVEDFRDFATQIGLASVTFIPMSAFKGDNIIEPSDRMPWYHGATLMAYLETVEVDETRLQAQPFRLPVQWVNRPNLDFRGFAGTLASGVVKVGDRIRVQPSGKESSVARIVTRDGDLPQAIAGQSVTLTLNDEIDISRGDVISTIEAPCSSADQFEVTVVWMHDEPMFPGRPYLLKIGAKTVMATVTEIKYQVNVNNLDHMAAKKLELNGIGVCNLSLDRQIAFDAYKDNPDTGGFILIDRLTNNTVGAGLIHFALRRAHNIHMQHVDVDKAARGAIKGQKPCVLWLTGLSGAGKSTIANLVEKKLHAMGRHTYLLDGDNVRHGLNKDLGFTDADRVENIRRVAEVARLMVDAGLIVITAFISPFRSERRMARALVEEGEFLEIHVDTPLAVAEERDPKGLYKKARRGELKNFTGIDSPYEPPEEPEVRVSTAECSPEEAADRVVEVLAARGLLDV
;
A
#
# COMPACT_ATOMS: atom_id res chain seq x y z
N MET A 1 -25.50 13.41 41.13
CA MET A 1 -25.00 14.70 41.64
C MET A 1 -23.47 14.62 41.66
N ALA A 2 -22.84 15.60 41.00
CA ALA A 2 -21.46 16.09 41.10
C ALA A 2 -20.31 15.10 41.40
N HIS A 3 -19.53 14.75 40.36
CA HIS A 3 -18.08 14.94 40.43
C HIS A 3 -17.76 16.23 39.67
N ILE A 4 -18.14 17.36 40.26
CA ILE A 4 -17.57 18.66 39.89
C ILE A 4 -16.22 18.63 40.59
N SER A 5 -15.14 18.47 39.81
CA SER A 5 -13.78 18.57 40.30
C SER A 5 -13.63 19.83 41.18
N ASP A 6 -13.07 19.69 42.39
CA ASP A 6 -12.84 20.80 43.33
C ASP A 6 -12.03 21.96 42.69
N LEU A 7 -11.34 21.72 41.55
CA LEU A 7 -10.69 22.75 40.75
C LEU A 7 -11.65 23.70 40.03
N ILE A 8 -12.86 23.27 39.66
CA ILE A 8 -13.86 24.15 39.02
C ILE A 8 -14.29 25.26 40.00
N ALA A 9 -14.28 24.96 41.30
CA ALA A 9 -14.67 25.90 42.34
C ALA A 9 -13.53 26.85 42.77
N THR A 10 -12.27 26.53 42.46
CA THR A 10 -11.10 27.23 43.01
C THR A 10 -10.19 27.89 41.98
N ASP A 11 -10.06 27.37 40.75
CA ASP A 11 -9.28 27.98 39.68
C ASP A 11 -9.74 27.52 38.28
N ILE A 12 -10.70 28.28 37.71
CA ILE A 12 -11.27 28.01 36.38
C ILE A 12 -10.24 28.18 35.27
N GLU A 13 -9.28 29.09 35.39
CA GLU A 13 -8.25 29.30 34.36
C GLU A 13 -7.26 28.13 34.30
N GLN A 14 -6.86 27.59 35.45
CA GLN A 14 -6.03 26.40 35.51
C GLN A 14 -6.79 25.16 35.02
N TYR A 15 -8.08 25.04 35.35
CA TYR A 15 -8.95 23.98 34.83
C TYR A 15 -9.11 24.07 33.30
N LEU A 16 -9.33 25.27 32.75
CA LEU A 16 -9.44 25.51 31.32
C LEU A 16 -8.11 25.20 30.60
N LYS A 17 -6.96 25.65 31.13
CA LYS A 17 -5.63 25.31 30.59
C LYS A 17 -5.34 23.81 30.63
N ALA A 18 -5.69 23.13 31.73
CA ALA A 18 -5.54 21.68 31.84
C ALA A 18 -6.45 20.93 30.85
N HIS A 19 -7.65 21.45 30.57
CA HIS A 19 -8.56 20.92 29.55
C HIS A 19 -8.11 21.23 28.12
N GLU A 20 -7.45 22.37 27.89
CA GLU A 20 -6.93 22.81 26.60
C GLU A 20 -5.74 21.94 26.15
N HIS A 21 -4.90 21.50 27.10
CA HIS A 21 -3.69 20.69 26.86
C HIS A 21 -3.83 19.20 27.16
N LYS A 22 -5.04 18.61 27.13
CA LYS A 22 -5.19 17.15 27.29
C LYS A 22 -4.46 16.40 26.19
N SER A 23 -3.64 15.41 26.57
CA SER A 23 -2.98 14.54 25.60
C SER A 23 -4.01 13.73 24.80
N LEU A 24 -3.65 13.38 23.57
CA LEU A 24 -4.46 12.55 22.68
C LEU A 24 -3.93 11.11 22.70
N LEU A 25 -4.81 10.12 22.66
CA LEU A 25 -4.47 8.73 22.37
C LEU A 25 -5.28 8.25 21.19
N ARG A 26 -4.62 7.68 20.19
CA ARG A 26 -5.28 6.92 19.13
C ARG A 26 -5.12 5.44 19.43
N PHE A 27 -6.22 4.70 19.48
CA PHE A 27 -6.15 3.25 19.63
C PHE A 27 -7.12 2.52 18.70
N ILE A 28 -6.78 1.29 18.39
CA ILE A 28 -7.61 0.40 17.57
C ILE A 28 -8.13 -0.76 18.41
N THR A 29 -9.32 -1.25 18.07
CA THR A 29 -9.84 -2.54 18.57
C THR A 29 -9.71 -3.59 17.48
N CYS A 30 -9.05 -4.70 17.80
CA CYS A 30 -8.84 -5.81 16.87
C CYS A 30 -9.20 -7.13 17.56
N GLY A 31 -9.57 -8.17 16.80
CA GLY A 31 -10.02 -9.44 17.39
C GLY A 31 -10.89 -10.23 16.41
N SER A 32 -11.20 -11.48 16.75
CA SER A 32 -12.05 -12.34 15.93
C SER A 32 -13.48 -11.81 15.84
N VAL A 33 -14.26 -12.38 14.93
CA VAL A 33 -15.72 -12.19 14.88
C VAL A 33 -16.31 -12.72 16.20
N ASP A 34 -17.27 -11.96 16.75
CA ASP A 34 -17.92 -12.20 18.04
C ASP A 34 -17.06 -12.02 19.30
N ASP A 35 -15.80 -11.56 19.23
CA ASP A 35 -15.00 -11.34 20.45
C ASP A 35 -15.52 -10.15 21.31
N GLY A 36 -16.52 -9.42 20.83
CA GLY A 36 -17.20 -8.34 21.55
C GLY A 36 -16.56 -6.96 21.39
N LYS A 37 -15.90 -6.70 20.25
CA LYS A 37 -15.29 -5.39 19.91
C LYS A 37 -16.31 -4.24 19.96
N SER A 38 -17.39 -4.35 19.19
CA SER A 38 -18.46 -3.32 19.13
C SER A 38 -19.12 -3.12 20.49
N THR A 39 -19.37 -4.21 21.23
CA THR A 39 -19.91 -4.14 22.60
C THR A 39 -18.98 -3.36 23.53
N LEU A 40 -17.67 -3.58 23.45
CA LEU A 40 -16.69 -2.85 24.26
C LEU A 40 -16.70 -1.36 23.93
N ILE A 41 -16.65 -1.00 22.64
CA ILE A 41 -16.67 0.41 22.22
C ILE A 41 -17.97 1.08 22.67
N GLY A 42 -19.11 0.45 22.41
CA GLY A 42 -20.42 0.97 22.84
C GLY A 42 -20.48 1.17 24.36
N ARG A 43 -19.89 0.26 25.13
CA ARG A 43 -19.80 0.37 26.59
C ARG A 43 -18.90 1.53 27.03
N LEU A 44 -17.72 1.70 26.42
CA LEU A 44 -16.83 2.83 26.70
C LEU A 44 -17.52 4.17 26.39
N LEU A 45 -18.25 4.25 25.27
CA LEU A 45 -19.02 5.44 24.91
C LEU A 45 -20.14 5.73 25.92
N TYR A 46 -20.89 4.71 26.32
CA TYR A 46 -21.92 4.82 27.35
C TYR A 46 -21.36 5.32 28.69
N GLU A 47 -20.29 4.70 29.18
CA GLU A 47 -19.72 5.02 30.48
C GLU A 47 -18.96 6.37 30.47
N SER A 48 -18.47 6.83 29.32
CA SER A 48 -17.91 8.17 29.14
C SER A 48 -18.95 9.30 29.18
N LYS A 49 -20.25 8.96 29.35
CA LYS A 49 -21.40 9.89 29.41
C LYS A 49 -21.52 10.83 28.21
N MET A 50 -21.04 10.40 27.04
CA MET A 50 -21.13 11.15 25.78
C MET A 50 -22.48 10.97 25.06
N LEU A 51 -23.33 10.04 25.52
CA LEU A 51 -24.65 9.79 24.93
C LEU A 51 -25.72 10.64 25.63
N PHE A 52 -26.43 11.44 24.86
CA PHE A 52 -27.61 12.17 25.31
C PHE A 52 -28.79 11.21 25.57
N GLU A 53 -29.73 11.57 26.44
CA GLU A 53 -30.85 10.69 26.87
C GLU A 53 -31.71 10.20 25.70
N ASP A 54 -31.85 11.00 24.65
CA ASP A 54 -32.57 10.69 23.41
C ASP A 54 -31.88 9.60 22.57
N GLN A 55 -30.54 9.60 22.52
CA GLN A 55 -29.77 8.53 21.87
C GLN A 55 -29.86 7.22 22.67
N LEU A 56 -29.92 7.29 23.99
CA LEU A 56 -30.13 6.13 24.85
C LEU A 56 -31.48 5.47 24.57
N ALA A 57 -32.54 6.28 24.51
CA ALA A 57 -33.89 5.81 24.24
C ALA A 57 -34.03 5.17 22.85
N ALA A 58 -33.32 5.70 21.85
CA ALA A 58 -33.26 5.10 20.51
C ALA A 58 -32.60 3.72 20.53
N VAL A 59 -31.49 3.56 21.27
CA VAL A 59 -30.79 2.28 21.41
C VAL A 59 -31.63 1.27 22.20
N GLU A 60 -32.37 1.68 23.22
CA GLU A 60 -33.32 0.82 23.93
C GLU A 60 -34.42 0.31 22.99
N ALA A 61 -34.96 1.19 22.14
CA ALA A 61 -35.98 0.82 21.16
C ALA A 61 -35.44 -0.13 20.08
N ASP A 62 -34.22 0.12 19.60
CA ASP A 62 -33.57 -0.71 18.58
C ASP A 62 -33.08 -2.05 19.16
N SER A 63 -32.62 -2.09 20.42
CA SER A 63 -32.28 -3.33 21.14
C SER A 63 -33.49 -4.26 21.23
N ARG A 64 -34.71 -3.71 21.43
CA ARG A 64 -35.95 -4.50 21.45
C ARG A 64 -36.35 -5.04 20.08
N LYS A 65 -35.96 -4.38 18.97
CA LYS A 65 -36.30 -4.80 17.60
C LYS A 65 -35.27 -5.72 16.96
N TRP A 66 -33.99 -5.44 17.18
CA TRP A 66 -32.86 -6.03 16.45
C TRP A 66 -31.80 -6.64 17.38
N GLY A 67 -31.94 -6.50 18.70
CA GLY A 67 -30.93 -6.94 19.66
C GLY A 67 -30.78 -8.46 19.73
N THR A 68 -29.53 -8.90 19.92
CA THR A 68 -29.19 -10.33 20.09
C THR A 68 -29.21 -10.78 21.55
N GLN A 69 -29.39 -9.83 22.48
CA GLN A 69 -29.21 -10.04 23.92
C GLN A 69 -30.50 -9.88 24.76
N GLY A 70 -31.67 -10.04 24.13
CA GLY A 70 -32.97 -10.03 24.82
C GLY A 70 -33.44 -8.64 25.25
N GLU A 71 -33.96 -8.51 26.48
CA GLU A 71 -34.48 -7.24 27.02
C GLU A 71 -33.39 -6.26 27.53
N GLN A 72 -32.11 -6.68 27.52
CA GLN A 72 -31.00 -5.84 27.96
C GLN A 72 -30.44 -4.99 26.81
N LEU A 73 -29.88 -3.82 27.14
CA LEU A 73 -29.28 -2.89 26.18
C LEU A 73 -28.15 -3.55 25.38
N ASP A 74 -28.28 -3.60 24.06
CA ASP A 74 -27.25 -4.12 23.16
C ASP A 74 -26.33 -2.98 22.69
N PHE A 75 -25.22 -2.81 23.40
CA PHE A 75 -24.26 -1.73 23.14
C PHE A 75 -23.58 -1.82 21.77
N ALA A 76 -23.62 -2.95 21.07
CA ALA A 76 -23.05 -3.05 19.72
C ALA A 76 -23.79 -2.14 18.71
N LEU A 77 -25.10 -1.95 18.90
CA LEU A 77 -25.96 -1.14 18.01
C LEU A 77 -25.61 0.36 17.99
N LEU A 78 -24.86 0.84 18.99
CA LEU A 78 -24.32 2.21 19.01
C LEU A 78 -23.20 2.44 17.99
N VAL A 79 -22.50 1.36 17.64
CA VAL A 79 -21.26 1.41 16.86
C VAL A 79 -21.55 1.08 15.40
N ASP A 80 -22.42 0.09 15.15
CA ASP A 80 -22.75 -0.42 13.81
C ASP A 80 -23.60 0.59 13.01
N GLY A 81 -22.94 1.27 12.07
CA GLY A 81 -23.49 2.42 11.35
C GLY A 81 -24.19 2.06 10.04
N LEU A 82 -23.79 0.97 9.39
CA LEU A 82 -24.35 0.55 8.10
C LEU A 82 -25.51 -0.43 8.30
N ALA A 83 -26.53 -0.34 7.43
CA ALA A 83 -27.65 -1.29 7.43
C ALA A 83 -27.17 -2.75 7.23
N ALA A 84 -26.16 -2.94 6.37
CA ALA A 84 -25.53 -4.25 6.15
C ALA A 84 -24.76 -4.77 7.37
N GLU A 85 -24.13 -3.89 8.16
CA GLU A 85 -23.48 -4.27 9.43
C GLU A 85 -24.52 -4.76 10.44
N ARG A 86 -25.66 -4.06 10.53
CA ARG A 86 -26.78 -4.39 11.44
C ARG A 86 -27.48 -5.69 11.07
N GLU A 87 -27.66 -5.97 9.78
CA GLU A 87 -28.25 -7.23 9.31
C GLU A 87 -27.35 -8.45 9.53
N GLN A 88 -26.02 -8.26 9.47
CA GLN A 88 -25.04 -9.35 9.59
C GLN A 88 -24.37 -9.46 10.97
N GLY A 89 -24.52 -8.46 11.84
CA GLY A 89 -23.89 -8.41 13.16
C GLY A 89 -22.36 -8.31 13.12
N ILE A 90 -21.77 -7.72 12.08
CA ILE A 90 -20.32 -7.59 11.90
C ILE A 90 -19.93 -6.16 11.50
N THR A 91 -18.77 -5.68 11.97
CA THR A 91 -18.14 -4.43 11.50
C THR A 91 -17.55 -4.63 10.09
N ILE A 92 -17.91 -3.79 9.12
CA ILE A 92 -17.48 -3.87 7.72
C ILE A 92 -16.46 -2.77 7.40
N ASP A 93 -16.66 -1.53 7.86
CA ASP A 93 -15.75 -0.40 7.61
C ASP A 93 -15.10 0.13 8.90
N VAL A 94 -14.00 0.89 8.79
CA VAL A 94 -13.37 1.50 9.95
C VAL A 94 -14.21 2.68 10.45
N ALA A 95 -14.85 2.52 11.60
CA ALA A 95 -15.57 3.61 12.26
C ALA A 95 -14.65 4.32 13.26
N TYR A 96 -14.43 5.63 13.06
CA TYR A 96 -13.74 6.48 14.04
C TYR A 96 -14.71 7.07 15.04
N ARG A 97 -14.44 6.89 16.33
CA ARG A 97 -15.21 7.46 17.44
C ARG A 97 -14.31 8.31 18.34
N PHE A 98 -14.88 9.37 18.88
CA PHE A 98 -14.18 10.34 19.69
C PHE A 98 -14.83 10.39 21.06
N PHE A 99 -14.02 10.25 22.11
CA PHE A 99 -14.46 10.49 23.47
C PHE A 99 -13.33 11.10 24.30
N SER A 100 -13.65 11.55 25.50
CA SER A 100 -12.66 12.16 26.40
C SER A 100 -12.99 11.82 27.85
N THR A 101 -11.96 11.64 28.65
CA THR A 101 -12.07 11.60 30.11
C THR A 101 -11.56 12.90 30.71
N ASP A 102 -11.55 13.00 32.03
CA ASP A 102 -10.96 14.13 32.76
C ASP A 102 -9.46 14.25 32.49
N ARG A 103 -8.77 13.15 32.17
CA ARG A 103 -7.32 13.11 31.96
C ARG A 103 -6.89 13.20 30.50
N ARG A 104 -7.67 12.64 29.57
CA ARG A 104 -7.18 12.39 28.20
C ARG A 104 -8.28 12.41 27.13
N LYS A 105 -7.91 12.76 25.90
CA LYS A 105 -8.77 12.64 24.71
C LYS A 105 -8.45 11.34 23.96
N PHE A 106 -9.47 10.67 23.44
CA PHE A 106 -9.35 9.38 22.77
C PHE A 106 -9.97 9.41 21.37
N ILE A 107 -9.28 8.78 20.42
CA ILE A 107 -9.80 8.42 19.10
C ILE A 107 -9.74 6.89 19.01
N VAL A 108 -10.89 6.26 18.81
CA VAL A 108 -10.99 4.81 18.60
C VAL A 108 -11.29 4.53 17.16
N ALA A 109 -10.52 3.64 16.55
CA ALA A 109 -10.86 3.04 15.28
C ALA A 109 -11.41 1.62 15.52
N ASP A 110 -12.69 1.41 15.23
CA ASP A 110 -13.27 0.06 15.23
C ASP A 110 -12.85 -0.65 13.95
N THR A 111 -12.06 -1.72 14.06
CA THR A 111 -11.59 -2.45 12.88
C THR A 111 -12.36 -3.76 12.70
N PRO A 112 -12.74 -4.10 11.45
CA PRO A 112 -13.40 -5.37 11.14
C PRO A 112 -12.60 -6.59 11.62
N GLY A 113 -13.29 -7.60 12.15
CA GLY A 113 -12.66 -8.85 12.61
C GLY A 113 -12.52 -9.95 11.56
N HIS A 114 -13.11 -9.77 10.37
CA HIS A 114 -13.17 -10.80 9.35
C HIS A 114 -11.96 -10.75 8.42
N GLU A 115 -11.50 -11.92 7.95
CA GLU A 115 -10.27 -12.03 7.16
C GLU A 115 -10.28 -11.20 5.88
N GLN A 116 -11.45 -11.02 5.25
CA GLN A 116 -11.64 -10.22 4.04
C GLN A 116 -11.39 -8.72 4.23
N TYR A 117 -11.32 -8.22 5.47
CA TYR A 117 -11.22 -6.80 5.78
C TYR A 117 -9.87 -6.39 6.39
N THR A 118 -8.81 -7.17 6.12
CA THR A 118 -7.44 -6.85 6.56
C THR A 118 -7.00 -5.46 6.09
N ARG A 119 -7.44 -5.02 4.90
CA ARG A 119 -7.22 -3.65 4.38
C ARG A 119 -7.67 -2.56 5.35
N ASN A 120 -8.84 -2.73 5.95
CA ASN A 120 -9.45 -1.76 6.86
C ASN A 120 -8.67 -1.72 8.18
N MET A 121 -8.26 -2.90 8.66
CA MET A 121 -7.40 -3.02 9.83
C MET A 121 -6.04 -2.31 9.62
N VAL A 122 -5.35 -2.54 8.50
CA VAL A 122 -4.05 -1.89 8.20
C VAL A 122 -4.20 -0.37 8.15
N THR A 123 -5.28 0.12 7.55
CA THR A 123 -5.57 1.56 7.47
C THR A 123 -5.77 2.16 8.86
N GLY A 124 -6.63 1.56 9.70
CA GLY A 124 -6.85 2.03 11.08
C GLY A 124 -5.61 1.93 11.95
N ALA A 125 -4.87 0.83 11.85
CA ALA A 125 -3.66 0.56 12.62
C ALA A 125 -2.50 1.52 12.28
N SER A 126 -2.40 1.99 11.04
CA SER A 126 -1.32 2.90 10.62
C SER A 126 -1.23 4.22 11.38
N THR A 127 -2.30 4.61 12.08
CA THR A 127 -2.36 5.86 12.86
C THR A 127 -2.52 5.64 14.36
N ALA A 128 -2.51 4.38 14.82
CA ALA A 128 -2.79 4.03 16.20
C ALA A 128 -1.52 3.96 17.04
N ASP A 129 -1.60 4.47 18.27
CA ASP A 129 -0.55 4.40 19.27
C ASP A 129 -0.64 3.10 20.09
N VAL A 130 -1.87 2.59 20.28
CA VAL A 130 -2.19 1.39 21.07
C VAL A 130 -3.11 0.46 20.28
N ALA A 131 -2.90 -0.85 20.42
CA ALA A 131 -3.82 -1.87 19.91
C ALA A 131 -4.47 -2.65 21.06
N VAL A 132 -5.81 -2.67 21.09
CA VAL A 132 -6.61 -3.47 22.01
C VAL A 132 -7.07 -4.74 21.28
N LEU A 133 -6.40 -5.85 21.54
CA LEU A 133 -6.70 -7.17 21.02
C LEU A 133 -7.72 -7.89 21.92
N MET A 134 -8.95 -8.02 21.43
CA MET A 134 -10.02 -8.75 22.08
C MET A 134 -9.84 -10.26 21.87
N VAL A 135 -10.04 -11.02 22.95
CA VAL A 135 -10.00 -12.50 22.94
C VAL A 135 -11.19 -13.03 23.74
N ASP A 136 -12.07 -13.82 23.13
CA ASP A 136 -13.15 -14.52 23.84
C ASP A 136 -12.56 -15.61 24.77
N ALA A 137 -12.77 -15.47 26.08
CA ALA A 137 -12.25 -16.38 27.11
C ALA A 137 -12.70 -17.85 26.92
N ARG A 138 -13.82 -18.10 26.25
CA ARG A 138 -14.31 -19.46 25.97
C ARG A 138 -13.53 -20.13 24.85
N LYS A 139 -13.02 -19.35 23.90
CA LYS A 139 -12.35 -19.82 22.68
C LYS A 139 -10.83 -19.80 22.79
N GLY A 140 -10.28 -18.88 23.59
CA GLY A 140 -8.84 -18.67 23.72
C GLY A 140 -8.22 -18.06 22.46
N VAL A 141 -6.92 -18.26 22.26
CA VAL A 141 -6.17 -17.64 21.15
C VAL A 141 -6.49 -18.33 19.82
N LEU A 142 -7.15 -17.61 18.91
CA LEU A 142 -7.53 -18.11 17.59
C LEU A 142 -6.52 -17.72 16.50
N THR A 143 -6.66 -18.33 15.33
CA THR A 143 -5.89 -17.98 14.12
C THR A 143 -6.03 -16.50 13.76
N GLN A 144 -7.24 -15.94 13.88
CA GLN A 144 -7.48 -14.51 13.63
C GLN A 144 -6.80 -13.62 14.68
N THR A 145 -6.79 -14.02 15.95
CA THR A 145 -6.05 -13.32 17.02
C THR A 145 -4.56 -13.24 16.67
N ARG A 146 -3.97 -14.36 16.22
CA ARG A 146 -2.57 -14.42 15.77
C ARG A 146 -2.33 -13.51 14.57
N ARG A 147 -3.23 -13.51 13.58
CA ARG A 147 -3.14 -12.66 12.38
C ARG A 147 -3.19 -11.17 12.70
N HIS A 148 -4.14 -10.72 13.50
CA HIS A 148 -4.22 -9.33 13.91
C HIS A 148 -2.99 -8.93 14.72
N SER A 149 -2.54 -9.78 15.63
CA SER A 149 -1.33 -9.53 16.42
C SER A 149 -0.08 -9.36 15.55
N TYR A 150 0.08 -10.20 14.52
CA TYR A 150 1.19 -10.09 13.56
C TYR A 150 1.10 -8.81 12.72
N LEU A 151 -0.09 -8.41 12.27
CA LEU A 151 -0.26 -7.16 11.53
C LEU A 151 0.03 -5.93 12.40
N VAL A 152 -0.42 -5.94 13.65
CA VAL A 152 -0.13 -4.89 14.65
C VAL A 152 1.38 -4.79 14.88
N SER A 153 2.09 -5.92 14.98
CA SER A 153 3.55 -5.92 15.15
C SER A 153 4.27 -5.42 13.91
N LEU A 154 3.83 -5.78 12.71
CA LEU A 154 4.37 -5.29 11.44
C LEU A 154 4.21 -3.78 11.29
N ILE A 155 3.06 -3.24 11.64
CA ILE A 155 2.77 -1.78 11.60
C ILE A 155 3.51 -1.03 12.72
N GLY A 156 4.13 -1.75 13.66
CA GLY A 156 5.02 -1.16 14.66
C GLY A 156 4.29 -0.53 15.85
N ILE A 157 3.02 -0.89 16.08
CA ILE A 157 2.31 -0.50 17.30
C ILE A 157 2.96 -1.20 18.49
N ARG A 158 3.48 -0.41 19.43
CA ARG A 158 4.30 -0.92 20.54
C ARG A 158 3.49 -1.31 21.75
N HIS A 159 2.42 -0.57 22.03
CA HIS A 159 1.58 -0.76 23.20
C HIS A 159 0.40 -1.65 22.84
N ILE A 160 0.39 -2.86 23.39
CA ILE A 160 -0.63 -3.85 23.09
C ILE A 160 -1.32 -4.27 24.36
N VAL A 161 -2.65 -4.22 24.33
CA VAL A 161 -3.52 -4.71 25.38
C VAL A 161 -4.26 -5.93 24.85
N VAL A 162 -4.10 -7.07 25.51
CA VAL A 162 -4.92 -8.26 25.27
C VAL A 162 -6.06 -8.25 26.27
N ALA A 163 -7.23 -7.85 25.79
CA ALA A 163 -8.49 -7.81 26.53
C ALA A 163 -9.16 -9.19 26.45
N VAL A 164 -9.00 -9.98 27.52
CA VAL A 164 -9.61 -11.31 27.63
C VAL A 164 -11.07 -11.12 28.06
N ASN A 165 -11.96 -11.09 27.07
CA ASN A 165 -13.37 -10.74 27.21
C ASN A 165 -14.25 -11.96 27.52
N LYS A 166 -15.48 -11.71 27.97
CA LYS A 166 -16.50 -12.72 28.31
C LYS A 166 -16.10 -13.63 29.47
N MET A 167 -15.35 -13.09 30.43
CA MET A 167 -15.01 -13.80 31.67
C MET A 167 -16.26 -14.23 32.46
N ASP A 168 -17.38 -13.54 32.28
CA ASP A 168 -18.68 -13.87 32.88
C ASP A 168 -19.25 -15.22 32.39
N LEU A 169 -18.86 -15.68 31.19
CA LEU A 169 -19.31 -16.95 30.62
C LEU A 169 -18.40 -18.13 30.97
N VAL A 170 -17.28 -17.86 31.65
CA VAL A 170 -16.33 -18.88 32.14
C VAL A 170 -16.17 -18.78 33.66
N ASP A 171 -17.23 -18.31 34.34
CA ASP A 171 -17.33 -18.18 35.79
C ASP A 171 -16.15 -17.42 36.42
N TYR A 172 -15.60 -16.44 35.70
CA TYR A 172 -14.45 -15.63 36.14
C TYR A 172 -13.21 -16.45 36.53
N SER A 173 -13.03 -17.61 35.87
CA SER A 173 -11.94 -18.58 36.15
C SER A 173 -10.54 -18.00 35.90
N GLU A 174 -9.73 -17.92 36.96
CA GLU A 174 -8.32 -17.53 36.89
C GLU A 174 -7.49 -18.50 36.01
N ASN A 175 -7.77 -19.80 36.08
CA ASN A 175 -7.04 -20.80 35.30
C ASN A 175 -7.24 -20.61 33.79
N THR A 176 -8.46 -20.29 33.36
CA THR A 176 -8.77 -19.99 31.96
C THR A 176 -8.00 -18.77 31.48
N PHE A 177 -8.00 -17.69 32.28
CA PHE A 177 -7.24 -16.48 31.97
C PHE A 177 -5.73 -16.77 31.87
N ARG A 178 -5.14 -17.44 32.86
CA ARG A 178 -3.70 -17.75 32.88
C ARG A 178 -3.28 -18.58 31.66
N LYS A 179 -4.08 -19.56 31.24
CA LYS A 179 -3.83 -20.36 30.04
C LYS A 179 -3.78 -19.50 28.77
N ILE A 180 -4.75 -18.59 28.60
CA ILE A 180 -4.79 -17.69 27.44
C ILE A 180 -3.59 -16.74 27.45
N VAL A 181 -3.18 -16.26 28.63
CA VAL A 181 -1.99 -15.42 28.78
C VAL A 181 -0.72 -16.17 28.38
N GLU A 182 -0.56 -17.43 28.78
CA GLU A 182 0.58 -18.26 28.41
C GLU A 182 0.62 -18.51 26.89
N ASP A 183 -0.49 -18.99 26.33
CA ASP A 183 -0.63 -19.25 24.88
C ASP A 183 -0.31 -18.00 24.03
N PHE A 184 -0.73 -16.81 24.49
CA PHE A 184 -0.48 -15.56 23.77
C PHE A 184 0.96 -15.07 23.97
N ARG A 185 1.57 -15.23 25.15
CA ARG A 185 2.96 -14.82 25.40
C ARG A 185 3.95 -15.61 24.54
N ASP A 186 3.71 -16.90 24.37
CA ASP A 186 4.52 -17.76 23.50
C ASP A 186 4.48 -17.23 22.05
N PHE A 187 3.28 -16.92 21.56
CA PHE A 187 3.11 -16.34 20.24
C PHE A 187 3.72 -14.92 20.12
N ALA A 188 3.49 -14.05 21.10
CA ALA A 188 4.01 -12.68 21.14
C ALA A 188 5.55 -12.65 21.07
N THR A 189 6.21 -13.60 21.74
CA THR A 189 7.67 -13.75 21.71
C THR A 189 8.17 -14.07 20.30
N GLN A 190 7.47 -14.93 19.55
CA GLN A 190 7.83 -15.29 18.17
C GLN A 190 7.74 -14.11 17.20
N ILE A 191 6.76 -13.21 17.40
CA ILE A 191 6.56 -12.04 16.54
C ILE A 191 7.26 -10.76 17.06
N GLY A 192 8.06 -10.87 18.12
CA GLY A 192 8.88 -9.77 18.64
C GLY A 192 8.12 -8.69 19.42
N LEU A 193 6.95 -9.01 19.97
CA LEU A 193 6.19 -8.09 20.81
C LEU A 193 6.73 -8.10 22.25
N ALA A 194 7.37 -6.99 22.65
CA ALA A 194 8.03 -6.91 23.96
C ALA A 194 7.10 -6.44 25.10
N SER A 195 6.07 -5.64 24.81
CA SER A 195 5.21 -5.01 25.83
C SER A 195 3.73 -5.33 25.59
N VAL A 196 3.26 -6.40 26.24
CA VAL A 196 1.84 -6.82 26.18
C VAL A 196 1.23 -6.80 27.57
N THR A 197 0.13 -6.07 27.73
CA THR A 197 -0.65 -6.03 28.98
C THR A 197 -1.90 -6.89 28.83
N PHE A 198 -2.20 -7.73 29.82
CA PHE A 198 -3.35 -8.64 29.78
C PHE A 198 -4.40 -8.19 30.80
N ILE A 199 -5.64 -7.99 30.35
CA ILE A 199 -6.74 -7.52 31.19
C ILE A 199 -7.93 -8.48 31.05
N PRO A 200 -8.30 -9.23 32.11
CA PRO A 200 -9.52 -10.03 32.12
C PRO A 200 -10.73 -9.13 32.33
N MET A 201 -11.76 -9.26 31.49
CA MET A 201 -12.90 -8.34 31.52
C MET A 201 -14.19 -8.97 31.00
N SER A 202 -15.30 -8.28 31.23
CA SER A 202 -16.57 -8.54 30.56
C SER A 202 -17.12 -7.23 30.00
N ALA A 203 -17.02 -7.05 28.68
CA ALA A 203 -17.55 -5.90 27.96
C ALA A 203 -19.06 -5.70 28.21
N PHE A 204 -19.78 -6.79 28.42
CA PHE A 204 -21.22 -6.78 28.66
C PHE A 204 -21.57 -6.39 30.11
N LYS A 205 -20.92 -7.01 31.09
CA LYS A 205 -21.20 -6.77 32.51
C LYS A 205 -20.51 -5.53 33.07
N GLY A 206 -19.46 -5.03 32.43
CA GLY A 206 -18.69 -3.86 32.86
C GLY A 206 -17.45 -4.19 33.69
N ASP A 207 -17.20 -5.48 33.95
CA ASP A 207 -16.11 -5.93 34.82
C ASP A 207 -14.73 -5.53 34.24
N ASN A 208 -13.90 -4.82 35.04
CA ASN A 208 -12.55 -4.36 34.71
C ASN A 208 -12.44 -3.40 33.50
N ILE A 209 -13.54 -2.76 33.08
CA ILE A 209 -13.53 -1.73 32.02
C ILE A 209 -13.07 -0.40 32.60
N ILE A 210 -13.87 0.18 33.51
CA ILE A 210 -13.53 1.40 34.25
C ILE A 210 -13.12 1.08 35.68
N GLU A 211 -13.99 0.36 36.39
CA GLU A 211 -13.80 -0.01 37.79
C GLU A 211 -13.28 -1.45 37.93
N PRO A 212 -12.45 -1.74 38.95
CA PRO A 212 -12.05 -3.11 39.27
C PRO A 212 -13.27 -3.98 39.60
N SER A 213 -13.27 -5.23 39.14
CA SER A 213 -14.36 -6.17 39.40
C SER A 213 -14.19 -6.91 40.74
N ASP A 214 -15.22 -6.86 41.58
CA ASP A 214 -15.30 -7.67 42.81
C ASP A 214 -15.37 -9.19 42.54
N ARG A 215 -15.72 -9.60 41.30
CA ARG A 215 -15.85 -11.00 40.89
C ARG A 215 -14.51 -11.65 40.53
N MET A 216 -13.48 -10.84 40.31
CA MET A 216 -12.12 -11.29 39.98
C MET A 216 -11.12 -10.77 41.01
N PRO A 217 -11.24 -11.12 42.30
CA PRO A 217 -10.35 -10.61 43.35
C PRO A 217 -8.89 -11.07 43.19
N TRP A 218 -8.66 -12.11 42.38
CA TRP A 218 -7.35 -12.63 42.01
C TRP A 218 -6.61 -11.74 40.99
N TYR A 219 -7.30 -10.84 40.30
CA TYR A 219 -6.68 -9.92 39.34
C TYR A 219 -6.32 -8.59 40.03
N HIS A 220 -5.02 -8.28 40.07
CA HIS A 220 -4.49 -7.06 40.68
C HIS A 220 -3.91 -6.05 39.66
N GLY A 221 -4.17 -6.28 38.36
CA GLY A 221 -3.72 -5.37 37.30
C GLY A 221 -4.63 -4.15 37.13
N ALA A 222 -4.28 -3.29 36.17
CA ALA A 222 -5.09 -2.13 35.83
C ALA A 222 -6.40 -2.52 35.10
N THR A 223 -7.42 -1.66 35.23
CA THR A 223 -8.60 -1.69 34.37
C THR A 223 -8.24 -1.17 32.98
N LEU A 224 -9.07 -1.48 31.97
CA LEU A 224 -8.81 -1.03 30.60
C LEU A 224 -8.71 0.50 30.51
N MET A 225 -9.65 1.22 31.12
CA MET A 225 -9.64 2.68 31.08
C MET A 225 -8.44 3.27 31.81
N ALA A 226 -8.10 2.74 32.99
CA ALA A 226 -6.94 3.20 33.74
C ALA A 226 -5.64 3.02 32.94
N TYR A 227 -5.51 1.91 32.20
CA TYR A 227 -4.37 1.70 31.29
C TYR A 227 -4.36 2.74 30.16
N LEU A 228 -5.48 2.94 29.46
CA LEU A 228 -5.56 3.88 28.33
C LEU A 228 -5.30 5.35 28.76
N GLU A 229 -5.66 5.72 29.99
CA GLU A 229 -5.36 7.05 30.53
C GLU A 229 -3.88 7.24 30.88
N THR A 230 -3.17 6.17 31.26
CA THR A 230 -1.81 6.25 31.81
C THR A 230 -0.72 5.83 30.84
N VAL A 231 -1.07 5.13 29.75
CA VAL A 231 -0.11 4.70 28.74
C VAL A 231 0.60 5.91 28.13
N GLU A 232 1.93 5.96 28.30
CA GLU A 232 2.74 7.01 27.72
C GLU A 232 2.72 6.89 26.19
N VAL A 233 2.37 7.98 25.50
CA VAL A 233 2.52 8.05 24.05
C VAL A 233 3.88 8.66 23.73
N ASP A 234 4.55 8.04 22.77
CA ASP A 234 5.98 8.13 22.46
C ASP A 234 6.44 9.52 21.90
N GLU A 235 5.82 10.63 22.28
CA GLU A 235 6.18 11.99 21.85
C GLU A 235 7.65 12.31 22.22
N THR A 236 8.07 11.93 23.43
CA THR A 236 9.45 12.09 23.90
C THR A 236 10.45 11.27 23.06
N ARG A 237 10.05 10.07 22.62
CA ARG A 237 10.90 9.23 21.76
C ARG A 237 11.04 9.83 20.37
N LEU A 238 9.93 10.25 19.76
CA LEU A 238 9.96 10.89 18.44
C LEU A 238 10.86 12.13 18.44
N GLN A 239 10.86 12.91 19.52
CA GLN A 239 11.78 14.04 19.70
C GLN A 239 13.25 13.62 19.87
N ALA A 240 13.52 12.46 20.47
CA ALA A 240 14.88 11.94 20.65
C ALA A 240 15.48 11.32 19.37
N GLN A 241 14.66 11.04 18.36
CA GLN A 241 15.11 10.52 17.07
C GLN A 241 15.79 11.59 16.20
N PRO A 242 16.56 11.19 15.17
CA PRO A 242 17.11 12.12 14.21
C PRO A 242 16.04 13.01 13.58
N PHE A 243 16.39 14.27 13.30
CA PHE A 243 15.48 15.23 12.69
C PHE A 243 15.07 14.81 11.27
N ARG A 244 13.76 14.82 11.00
CA ARG A 244 13.16 14.59 9.69
C ARG A 244 12.03 15.57 9.45
N LEU A 245 12.15 16.36 8.38
CA LEU A 245 11.08 17.21 7.86
C LEU A 245 10.80 16.84 6.40
N PRO A 246 9.77 16.01 6.15
CA PRO A 246 9.24 15.79 4.81
C PRO A 246 8.62 17.08 4.28
N VAL A 247 9.11 17.58 3.14
CA VAL A 247 8.62 18.81 2.52
C VAL A 247 7.29 18.53 1.84
N GLN A 248 6.22 19.09 2.37
CA GLN A 248 4.86 18.96 1.84
C GLN A 248 4.55 20.07 0.84
N TRP A 249 5.13 21.26 1.04
CA TRP A 249 4.86 22.43 0.22
C TRP A 249 6.06 23.39 0.18
N VAL A 250 6.26 24.04 -0.98
CA VAL A 250 7.25 25.12 -1.13
C VAL A 250 6.49 26.44 -1.18
N ASN A 251 6.60 27.23 -0.12
CA ASN A 251 5.90 28.49 0.03
C ASN A 251 6.73 29.64 -0.57
N ARG A 252 6.14 30.35 -1.54
CA ARG A 252 6.68 31.55 -2.18
C ARG A 252 5.58 32.60 -2.41
N PRO A 253 5.20 33.36 -1.37
CA PRO A 253 4.16 34.38 -1.48
C PRO A 253 4.66 35.63 -2.22
N ASN A 254 5.97 35.89 -2.23
CA ASN A 254 6.62 37.00 -2.90
C ASN A 254 8.08 36.64 -3.26
N LEU A 255 8.81 37.57 -3.90
CA LEU A 255 10.17 37.35 -4.37
C LEU A 255 11.20 37.18 -3.23
N ASP A 256 10.91 37.74 -2.06
CA ASP A 256 11.85 37.78 -0.92
C ASP A 256 11.63 36.65 0.10
N PHE A 257 10.63 35.79 -0.11
CA PHE A 257 10.32 34.69 0.80
C PHE A 257 10.27 33.35 0.07
N ARG A 258 11.16 32.45 0.49
CA ARG A 258 11.12 31.03 0.14
C ARG A 258 11.15 30.19 1.42
N GLY A 259 10.05 29.51 1.70
CA GLY A 259 9.92 28.62 2.85
C GLY A 259 9.54 27.21 2.45
N PHE A 260 9.98 26.22 3.22
CA PHE A 260 9.70 24.80 3.02
C PHE A 260 8.81 24.32 4.16
N ALA A 261 7.55 24.07 3.84
CA ALA A 261 6.52 23.74 4.81
C ALA A 261 6.33 22.23 4.92
N GLY A 262 6.17 21.75 6.15
CA GLY A 262 5.88 20.35 6.45
C GLY A 262 5.62 20.14 7.94
N THR A 263 5.20 18.93 8.28
CA THR A 263 5.09 18.48 9.67
C THR A 263 6.38 17.73 10.03
N LEU A 264 6.98 18.07 11.17
CA LEU A 264 8.18 17.36 11.64
C LEU A 264 7.81 15.92 11.96
N ALA A 265 8.37 14.97 11.22
CA ALA A 265 8.13 13.55 11.46
C ALA A 265 8.88 13.06 12.71
N SER A 266 10.11 13.52 12.91
CA SER A 266 10.92 13.17 14.06
C SER A 266 11.96 14.25 14.39
N GLY A 267 12.48 14.16 15.61
CA GLY A 267 13.55 14.97 16.13
C GLY A 267 13.18 16.41 16.45
N VAL A 268 14.21 17.24 16.50
CA VAL A 268 14.16 18.64 16.89
C VAL A 268 15.03 19.42 15.91
N VAL A 269 14.59 20.64 15.57
CA VAL A 269 15.37 21.58 14.77
C VAL A 269 15.38 22.95 15.43
N LYS A 270 16.53 23.62 15.40
CA LYS A 270 16.75 24.97 15.92
C LYS A 270 17.23 25.89 14.81
N VAL A 271 16.99 27.18 15.00
CA VAL A 271 17.59 28.21 14.14
C VAL A 271 19.12 28.10 14.23
N GLY A 272 19.77 28.09 13.07
CA GLY A 272 21.22 27.91 12.92
C GLY A 272 21.68 26.47 12.71
N ASP A 273 20.81 25.46 12.90
CA ASP A 273 21.19 24.06 12.68
C ASP A 273 21.59 23.83 11.23
N ARG A 274 22.65 23.03 11.04
CA ARG A 274 23.07 22.61 9.71
C ARG A 274 22.22 21.44 9.24
N ILE A 275 21.73 21.55 8.01
CA ILE A 275 20.79 20.60 7.41
C ILE A 275 21.31 20.09 6.08
N ARG A 276 20.85 18.89 5.72
CA ARG A 276 21.02 18.28 4.41
C ARG A 276 19.65 17.93 3.83
N VAL A 277 19.52 18.08 2.53
CA VAL A 277 18.29 17.76 1.78
C VAL A 277 18.51 16.50 0.99
N GLN A 278 17.58 15.55 1.08
CA GLN A 278 17.58 14.32 0.30
C GLN A 278 16.40 14.31 -0.68
N PRO A 279 16.60 13.80 -1.91
CA PRO A 279 17.75 13.01 -2.37
C PRO A 279 18.94 13.81 -2.91
N SER A 280 18.85 15.14 -3.04
CA SER A 280 19.87 15.96 -3.73
C SER A 280 21.25 16.01 -3.04
N GLY A 281 21.30 15.75 -1.74
CA GLY A 281 22.52 15.81 -0.92
C GLY A 281 23.00 17.22 -0.61
N LYS A 282 22.29 18.27 -1.05
CA LYS A 282 22.67 19.67 -0.81
C LYS A 282 22.57 20.02 0.67
N GLU A 283 23.48 20.88 1.14
CA GLU A 283 23.55 21.33 2.52
C GLU A 283 23.18 22.81 2.63
N SER A 284 22.64 23.20 3.79
CA SER A 284 22.43 24.59 4.16
C SER A 284 22.33 24.70 5.69
N SER A 285 21.82 25.82 6.20
CA SER A 285 21.48 26.03 7.61
C SER A 285 20.13 26.72 7.75
N VAL A 286 19.44 26.44 8.86
CA VAL A 286 18.12 27.00 9.14
C VAL A 286 18.24 28.47 9.50
N ALA A 287 17.61 29.34 8.71
CA ALA A 287 17.57 30.78 8.96
C ALA A 287 16.46 31.16 9.94
N ARG A 288 15.24 30.65 9.70
CA ARG A 288 14.06 30.92 10.54
C ARG A 288 13.11 29.72 10.51
N ILE A 289 12.43 29.51 11.63
CA ILE A 289 11.33 28.55 11.77
C ILE A 289 10.05 29.36 11.92
N VAL A 290 9.19 29.35 10.89
CA VAL A 290 8.00 30.19 10.83
C VAL A 290 6.74 29.36 11.09
N THR A 291 5.87 29.85 11.96
CA THR A 291 4.53 29.29 12.21
C THR A 291 3.45 30.36 12.05
N ARG A 292 2.18 29.96 12.19
CA ARG A 292 1.05 30.91 12.16
C ARG A 292 1.15 31.96 13.27
N ASP A 293 1.65 31.56 14.44
CA ASP A 293 1.73 32.40 15.65
C ASP A 293 3.05 33.19 15.74
N GLY A 294 3.86 33.14 14.69
CA GLY A 294 5.16 33.81 14.59
C GLY A 294 6.33 32.84 14.48
N ASP A 295 7.52 33.39 14.62
CA ASP A 295 8.77 32.64 14.51
C ASP A 295 9.09 31.91 15.82
N LEU A 296 9.60 30.69 15.69
CA LEU A 296 10.06 29.88 16.81
C LEU A 296 11.59 29.76 16.80
N PRO A 297 12.24 29.75 17.99
CA PRO A 297 13.66 29.44 18.08
C PRO A 297 13.95 27.95 17.83
N GLN A 298 12.94 27.10 18.07
CA GLN A 298 13.03 25.64 17.99
C GLN A 298 11.68 25.06 17.62
N ALA A 299 11.68 23.99 16.82
CA ALA A 299 10.53 23.14 16.55
C ALA A 299 10.82 21.68 16.90
N ILE A 300 9.75 20.96 17.24
CA ILE A 300 9.79 19.55 17.68
C ILE A 300 8.86 18.68 16.81
N ALA A 301 9.09 17.36 16.83
CA ALA A 301 8.24 16.37 16.16
C ALA A 301 6.73 16.60 16.41
N GLY A 302 5.91 16.42 15.37
CA GLY A 302 4.47 16.67 15.36
C GLY A 302 4.06 18.11 15.02
N GLN A 303 4.95 19.09 15.15
CA GLN A 303 4.64 20.47 14.80
C GLN A 303 4.67 20.69 13.28
N SER A 304 3.70 21.46 12.78
CA SER A 304 3.69 21.94 11.39
C SER A 304 4.37 23.30 11.32
N VAL A 305 5.47 23.39 10.57
CA VAL A 305 6.30 24.60 10.48
C VAL A 305 6.71 24.87 9.03
N THR A 306 7.17 26.09 8.78
CA THR A 306 7.87 26.46 7.54
C THR A 306 9.31 26.82 7.85
N LEU A 307 10.26 26.09 7.29
CA LEU A 307 11.69 26.43 7.41
C LEU A 307 12.12 27.36 6.29
N THR A 308 12.84 28.41 6.64
CA THR A 308 13.63 29.21 5.69
C THR A 308 15.09 28.88 5.88
N LEU A 309 15.88 28.96 4.80
CA LEU A 309 17.29 28.56 4.79
C LEU A 309 18.17 29.76 4.44
N ASN A 310 19.43 29.72 4.89
CA ASN A 310 20.40 30.78 4.59
C ASN A 310 20.91 30.72 3.15
N ASP A 311 20.92 29.54 2.53
CA ASP A 311 21.40 29.34 1.17
C ASP A 311 20.25 29.05 0.21
N GLU A 312 20.35 29.55 -1.02
CA GLU A 312 19.40 29.23 -2.08
C GLU A 312 19.67 27.84 -2.68
N ILE A 313 19.22 26.81 -1.97
CA ILE A 313 19.26 25.43 -2.47
C ILE A 313 17.93 25.03 -3.11
N ASP A 314 18.01 24.13 -4.08
CA ASP A 314 16.82 23.62 -4.74
C ASP A 314 16.23 22.44 -3.95
N ILE A 315 14.97 22.58 -3.57
CA ILE A 315 14.20 21.63 -2.76
C ILE A 315 12.78 21.63 -3.30
N SER A 316 12.27 20.43 -3.54
CA SER A 316 10.93 20.19 -4.07
C SER A 316 10.02 19.49 -3.07
N ARG A 317 8.72 19.50 -3.36
CA ARG A 317 7.74 18.69 -2.62
C ARG A 317 8.13 17.21 -2.70
N GLY A 318 8.11 16.53 -1.56
CA GLY A 318 8.49 15.13 -1.43
C GLY A 318 9.96 14.88 -1.11
N ASP A 319 10.80 15.93 -1.09
CA ASP A 319 12.15 15.86 -0.53
C ASP A 319 12.08 15.84 1.00
N VAL A 320 13.14 15.34 1.64
CA VAL A 320 13.24 15.30 3.10
C VAL A 320 14.43 16.13 3.55
N ILE A 321 14.21 17.00 4.54
CA ILE A 321 15.27 17.74 5.21
C ILE A 321 15.65 16.97 6.48
N SER A 322 16.95 16.76 6.69
CA SER A 322 17.52 16.08 7.86
C SER A 322 18.77 16.80 8.37
N THR A 323 19.26 16.41 9.54
CA THR A 323 20.56 16.90 10.04
C THR A 323 21.72 16.30 9.24
N ILE A 324 22.86 16.99 9.22
CA ILE A 324 24.06 16.52 8.52
C ILE A 324 24.68 15.29 9.20
N GLU A 325 24.60 15.21 10.53
CA GLU A 325 25.18 14.14 11.34
C GLU A 325 24.42 12.82 11.19
N ALA A 326 23.13 12.88 10.87
CA ALA A 326 22.26 11.74 10.72
C ALA A 326 21.34 11.90 9.48
N PRO A 327 21.94 11.91 8.27
CA PRO A 327 21.20 12.17 7.05
C PRO A 327 20.18 11.07 6.78
N CYS A 328 19.04 11.45 6.20
CA CYS A 328 18.11 10.49 5.60
C CYS A 328 18.82 9.72 4.47
N SER A 329 18.46 8.45 4.26
CA SER A 329 19.05 7.64 3.19
C SER A 329 18.39 7.97 1.85
N SER A 330 19.07 7.66 0.73
CA SER A 330 18.47 7.75 -0.59
C SER A 330 18.81 6.56 -1.46
N ALA A 331 17.78 6.00 -2.10
CA ALA A 331 17.88 4.87 -3.02
C ALA A 331 16.67 4.81 -3.94
N ASP A 332 16.74 3.96 -4.95
CA ASP A 332 15.66 3.60 -5.88
C ASP A 332 15.38 2.09 -5.87
N GLN A 333 16.08 1.29 -5.06
CA GLN A 333 15.84 -0.13 -4.89
C GLN A 333 15.83 -0.54 -3.43
N PHE A 334 14.86 -1.36 -3.04
CA PHE A 334 14.54 -1.64 -1.64
C PHE A 334 14.19 -3.10 -1.41
N GLU A 335 14.55 -3.62 -0.23
CA GLU A 335 13.78 -4.71 0.37
C GLU A 335 12.63 -4.10 1.18
N VAL A 336 11.43 -4.61 0.96
CA VAL A 336 10.20 -4.11 1.57
C VAL A 336 9.33 -5.27 2.04
N THR A 337 8.54 -5.07 3.07
CA THR A 337 7.35 -5.90 3.34
C THR A 337 6.16 -5.25 2.65
N VAL A 338 5.40 -6.00 1.86
CA VAL A 338 4.15 -5.57 1.22
C VAL A 338 2.99 -6.36 1.78
N VAL A 339 1.96 -5.65 2.25
CA VAL A 339 0.64 -6.19 2.55
C VAL A 339 -0.25 -5.92 1.35
N TRP A 340 -0.66 -6.96 0.64
CA TRP A 340 -1.51 -6.85 -0.54
C TRP A 340 -2.98 -6.75 -0.14
N MET A 341 -3.70 -5.79 -0.72
CA MET A 341 -5.05 -5.39 -0.28
C MET A 341 -6.08 -5.39 -1.42
N HIS A 342 -5.73 -5.93 -2.58
CA HIS A 342 -6.60 -5.95 -3.77
C HIS A 342 -6.94 -7.38 -4.19
N ASP A 343 -8.13 -7.59 -4.75
CA ASP A 343 -8.61 -8.90 -5.20
C ASP A 343 -7.77 -9.46 -6.36
N GLU A 344 -7.41 -8.60 -7.33
CA GLU A 344 -6.43 -8.98 -8.35
C GLU A 344 -5.07 -9.24 -7.71
N PRO A 345 -4.44 -10.41 -7.96
CA PRO A 345 -3.16 -10.72 -7.36
C PRO A 345 -2.04 -9.84 -7.92
N MET A 346 -1.07 -9.53 -7.06
CA MET A 346 0.16 -8.85 -7.46
C MET A 346 1.14 -9.83 -8.10
N PHE A 347 1.60 -9.49 -9.30
CA PHE A 347 2.66 -10.22 -10.00
C PHE A 347 3.93 -9.36 -10.07
N PRO A 348 5.12 -9.96 -9.86
CA PRO A 348 6.38 -9.28 -10.16
C PRO A 348 6.44 -8.78 -11.61
N GLY A 349 7.08 -7.65 -11.82
CA GLY A 349 7.24 -7.01 -13.13
C GLY A 349 6.09 -6.06 -13.52
N ARG A 350 4.92 -6.13 -12.87
CA ARG A 350 3.81 -5.18 -13.11
C ARG A 350 4.16 -3.80 -12.50
N PRO A 351 3.98 -2.70 -13.26
CA PRO A 351 4.25 -1.36 -12.75
C PRO A 351 3.08 -0.80 -11.94
N TYR A 352 3.39 -0.12 -10.84
CA TYR A 352 2.47 0.57 -9.94
C TYR A 352 2.96 2.01 -9.70
N LEU A 353 2.11 2.86 -9.13
CA LEU A 353 2.57 4.09 -8.49
C LEU A 353 2.87 3.79 -7.02
N LEU A 354 4.04 4.18 -6.55
CA LEU A 354 4.35 4.22 -5.14
C LEU A 354 4.18 5.64 -4.63
N LYS A 355 3.44 5.80 -3.54
CA LYS A 355 3.33 7.06 -2.81
C LYS A 355 3.97 6.93 -1.43
N ILE A 356 4.98 7.77 -1.18
CA ILE A 356 5.69 7.89 0.09
C ILE A 356 5.69 9.36 0.52
N GLY A 357 5.12 9.65 1.68
CA GLY A 357 4.84 11.02 2.12
C GLY A 357 4.15 11.85 1.03
N ALA A 358 4.79 12.94 0.63
CA ALA A 358 4.29 13.87 -0.39
C ALA A 358 4.77 13.56 -1.82
N LYS A 359 5.51 12.46 -2.04
CA LYS A 359 6.11 12.07 -3.32
C LYS A 359 5.38 10.86 -3.93
N THR A 360 5.14 10.91 -5.23
CA THR A 360 4.64 9.76 -6.01
C THR A 360 5.64 9.43 -7.12
N VAL A 361 6.01 8.17 -7.23
CA VAL A 361 7.00 7.66 -8.19
C VAL A 361 6.52 6.36 -8.82
N MET A 362 7.10 5.98 -9.95
CA MET A 362 6.81 4.69 -10.57
C MET A 362 7.57 3.60 -9.83
N ALA A 363 6.91 2.50 -9.54
CA ALA A 363 7.48 1.38 -8.81
C ALA A 363 7.12 0.04 -9.48
N THR A 364 8.07 -0.88 -9.47
CA THR A 364 7.88 -2.24 -9.95
C THR A 364 8.39 -3.20 -8.89
N VAL A 365 7.53 -4.14 -8.48
CA VAL A 365 7.97 -5.26 -7.63
C VAL A 365 8.78 -6.19 -8.51
N THR A 366 10.08 -6.35 -8.24
CA THR A 366 10.97 -7.14 -9.10
C THR A 366 10.98 -8.61 -8.72
N GLU A 367 10.85 -8.92 -7.43
CA GLU A 367 10.95 -10.27 -6.90
C GLU A 367 10.15 -10.38 -5.60
N ILE A 368 9.45 -11.49 -5.41
CA ILE A 368 8.88 -11.88 -4.10
C ILE A 368 9.86 -12.88 -3.50
N LYS A 369 10.55 -12.50 -2.41
CA LYS A 369 11.50 -13.40 -1.72
C LYS A 369 10.76 -14.54 -1.05
N TYR A 370 9.70 -14.20 -0.32
CA TYR A 370 8.80 -15.15 0.31
C TYR A 370 7.51 -14.44 0.74
N GLN A 371 6.46 -15.23 0.90
CA GLN A 371 5.22 -14.85 1.58
C GLN A 371 5.25 -15.41 3.00
N VAL A 372 4.79 -14.63 3.97
CA VAL A 372 4.67 -15.09 5.35
C VAL A 372 3.32 -15.76 5.55
N ASN A 373 3.33 -16.99 6.02
CA ASN A 373 2.11 -17.63 6.51
C ASN A 373 1.81 -17.09 7.90
N VAL A 374 0.75 -16.30 8.03
CA VAL A 374 0.47 -15.60 9.29
C VAL A 374 0.07 -16.55 10.44
N ASN A 375 -0.32 -17.78 10.13
CA ASN A 375 -0.80 -18.73 11.13
C ASN A 375 0.34 -19.37 11.92
N ASN A 376 1.49 -19.58 11.27
CA ASN A 376 2.66 -20.27 11.83
C ASN A 376 3.99 -19.54 11.62
N LEU A 377 3.97 -18.39 10.92
CA LEU A 377 5.11 -17.54 10.59
C LEU A 377 6.12 -18.16 9.62
N ASP A 378 5.77 -19.26 8.95
CA ASP A 378 6.65 -19.88 7.96
C ASP A 378 6.83 -19.00 6.72
N HIS A 379 8.04 -19.04 6.17
CA HIS A 379 8.36 -18.40 4.90
C HIS A 379 8.02 -19.35 3.73
N MET A 380 7.03 -18.97 2.93
CA MET A 380 6.56 -19.72 1.77
C MET A 380 7.10 -19.10 0.48
N ALA A 381 7.58 -19.93 -0.45
CA ALA A 381 7.90 -19.46 -1.79
C ALA A 381 6.62 -19.03 -2.52
N ALA A 382 6.62 -17.84 -3.12
CA ALA A 382 5.46 -17.27 -3.79
C ALA A 382 5.84 -16.62 -5.12
N LYS A 383 5.02 -16.85 -6.16
CA LYS A 383 5.16 -16.21 -7.48
C LYS A 383 4.23 -15.01 -7.68
N LYS A 384 3.26 -14.85 -6.78
CA LYS A 384 2.27 -13.78 -6.75
C LYS A 384 1.84 -13.56 -5.29
N LEU A 385 1.31 -12.38 -4.97
CA LEU A 385 0.61 -12.14 -3.69
C LEU A 385 -0.88 -12.01 -3.96
N GLU A 386 -1.68 -12.84 -3.29
CA GLU A 386 -3.15 -12.76 -3.32
C GLU A 386 -3.66 -11.77 -2.27
N LEU A 387 -4.97 -11.49 -2.27
CA LEU A 387 -5.61 -10.63 -1.28
C LEU A 387 -5.21 -11.05 0.15
N ASN A 388 -4.80 -10.07 0.97
CA ASN A 388 -4.30 -10.24 2.34
C ASN A 388 -2.95 -10.99 2.44
N GLY A 389 -2.29 -11.25 1.31
CA GLY A 389 -0.95 -11.79 1.28
C GLY A 389 0.07 -10.78 1.83
N ILE A 390 0.91 -11.24 2.75
CA ILE A 390 2.03 -10.46 3.31
C ILE A 390 3.32 -11.05 2.74
N GLY A 391 4.03 -10.29 1.91
CA GLY A 391 5.25 -10.77 1.25
C GLY A 391 6.43 -9.86 1.50
N VAL A 392 7.61 -10.44 1.65
CA VAL A 392 8.88 -9.70 1.57
C VAL A 392 9.30 -9.67 0.11
N CYS A 393 9.48 -8.46 -0.42
CA CYS A 393 9.68 -8.21 -1.84
C CYS A 393 10.89 -7.30 -2.08
N ASN A 394 11.48 -7.43 -3.26
CA ASN A 394 12.38 -6.43 -3.81
C ASN A 394 11.56 -5.45 -4.67
N LEU A 395 11.77 -4.16 -4.45
CA LEU A 395 11.07 -3.08 -5.13
C LEU A 395 12.08 -2.20 -5.87
N SER A 396 11.80 -1.84 -7.12
CA SER A 396 12.58 -0.89 -7.91
C SER A 396 11.74 0.30 -8.31
N LEU A 397 12.32 1.50 -8.24
CA LEU A 397 11.67 2.77 -8.59
C LEU A 397 12.29 3.37 -9.85
N ASP A 398 11.58 4.30 -10.49
CA ASP A 398 12.08 5.05 -11.66
C ASP A 398 13.08 6.16 -11.30
N ARG A 399 13.14 6.54 -10.01
CA ARG A 399 14.02 7.59 -9.50
C ARG A 399 14.31 7.40 -8.02
N GLN A 400 15.39 8.02 -7.55
CA GLN A 400 15.75 7.98 -6.13
C GLN A 400 14.75 8.75 -5.26
N ILE A 401 14.45 8.17 -4.11
CA ILE A 401 13.65 8.79 -3.05
C ILE A 401 14.47 8.91 -1.78
N ALA A 402 14.11 9.87 -0.93
CA ALA A 402 14.59 9.92 0.44
C ALA A 402 13.75 8.96 1.29
N PHE A 403 14.39 8.20 2.18
CA PHE A 403 13.71 7.22 3.01
C PHE A 403 14.48 6.93 4.30
N ASP A 404 13.76 6.42 5.29
CA ASP A 404 14.33 5.70 6.43
C ASP A 404 13.74 4.28 6.47
N ALA A 405 14.34 3.38 7.25
CA ALA A 405 13.69 2.11 7.54
C ALA A 405 12.39 2.37 8.31
N TYR A 406 11.32 1.66 8.00
CA TYR A 406 10.01 1.84 8.65
C TYR A 406 10.09 1.68 10.17
N LYS A 407 10.95 0.76 10.64
CA LYS A 407 11.21 0.53 12.07
C LYS A 407 11.81 1.75 12.78
N ASP A 408 12.56 2.57 12.04
CA ASP A 408 13.22 3.76 12.56
C ASP A 408 12.27 4.97 12.49
N ASN A 409 11.65 5.20 11.33
CA ASN A 409 10.67 6.27 11.13
C ASN A 409 9.52 5.81 10.21
N PRO A 410 8.30 5.65 10.73
CA PRO A 410 7.13 5.23 9.94
C PRO A 410 6.72 6.22 8.83
N ASP A 411 6.86 7.54 9.06
CA ASP A 411 6.43 8.58 8.11
C ASP A 411 7.31 8.64 6.86
N THR A 412 8.59 8.27 6.98
CA THR A 412 9.56 8.25 5.87
C THR A 412 9.94 6.84 5.41
N GLY A 413 9.43 5.80 6.05
CA GLY A 413 9.63 4.39 5.66
C GLY A 413 8.36 3.67 5.20
N GLY A 414 7.18 4.27 5.39
CA GLY A 414 5.89 3.70 5.00
C GLY A 414 5.43 4.23 3.65
N PHE A 415 4.85 3.36 2.82
CA PHE A 415 4.32 3.75 1.52
C PHE A 415 3.07 2.97 1.15
N ILE A 416 2.38 3.44 0.11
CA ILE A 416 1.28 2.71 -0.53
C ILE A 416 1.59 2.46 -2.01
N LEU A 417 1.10 1.33 -2.52
CA LEU A 417 1.06 1.01 -3.94
C LEU A 417 -0.33 1.33 -4.48
N ILE A 418 -0.37 2.02 -5.60
CA ILE A 418 -1.58 2.48 -6.27
C ILE A 418 -1.57 1.92 -7.69
N ASP A 419 -2.67 1.30 -8.10
CA ASP A 419 -2.83 0.84 -9.47
C ASP A 419 -3.01 2.04 -10.41
N ARG A 420 -2.26 2.04 -11.51
CA ARG A 420 -2.17 3.18 -12.44
C ARG A 420 -3.43 3.44 -13.24
N LEU A 421 -4.27 2.41 -13.41
CA LEU A 421 -5.45 2.49 -14.26
C LEU A 421 -6.67 2.90 -13.44
N THR A 422 -6.81 2.29 -12.27
CA THR A 422 -7.98 2.49 -11.40
C THR A 422 -7.77 3.59 -10.36
N ASN A 423 -6.53 4.00 -10.10
CA ASN A 423 -6.12 4.83 -8.96
C ASN A 423 -6.49 4.24 -7.59
N ASN A 424 -6.81 2.95 -7.53
CA ASN A 424 -7.08 2.26 -6.29
C ASN A 424 -5.76 2.01 -5.53
N THR A 425 -5.81 2.17 -4.21
CA THR A 425 -4.74 1.68 -3.33
C THR A 425 -4.81 0.16 -3.28
N VAL A 426 -3.78 -0.50 -3.78
CA VAL A 426 -3.73 -1.97 -3.94
C VAL A 426 -2.84 -2.66 -2.92
N GLY A 427 -1.93 -1.93 -2.27
CA GLY A 427 -1.06 -2.49 -1.23
C GLY A 427 -0.47 -1.41 -0.34
N ALA A 428 -0.08 -1.81 0.87
CA ALA A 428 0.69 -1.01 1.81
C ALA A 428 2.07 -1.64 1.97
N GLY A 429 3.11 -0.81 2.13
CA GLY A 429 4.48 -1.28 2.13
C GLY A 429 5.33 -0.62 3.20
N LEU A 430 6.29 -1.39 3.72
CA LEU A 430 7.18 -1.02 4.81
C LEU A 430 8.62 -1.22 4.32
N ILE A 431 9.41 -0.14 4.25
CA ILE A 431 10.80 -0.21 3.79
C ILE A 431 11.68 -0.81 4.89
N HIS A 432 12.47 -1.82 4.54
CA HIS A 432 13.50 -2.37 5.43
C HIS A 432 14.83 -1.64 5.23
N PHE A 433 15.38 -1.72 4.02
CA PHE A 433 16.67 -1.11 3.67
C PHE A 433 16.84 -1.03 2.14
N ALA A 434 17.79 -0.20 1.70
CA ALA A 434 18.17 -0.10 0.29
C ALA A 434 18.99 -1.31 -0.17
N LEU A 435 18.71 -1.80 -1.38
CA LEU A 435 19.49 -2.88 -2.00
C LEU A 435 20.81 -2.32 -2.55
N ARG A 436 21.94 -2.89 -2.12
CA ARG A 436 23.32 -2.42 -2.42
C ARG A 436 23.67 -2.30 -3.91
N ARG A 437 22.90 -2.89 -4.83
CA ARG A 437 23.14 -2.78 -6.28
C ARG A 437 22.93 -1.35 -6.82
N ALA A 438 22.19 -0.50 -6.10
CA ALA A 438 21.79 0.83 -6.57
C ALA A 438 22.90 1.91 -6.55
N HIS A 439 23.93 1.80 -5.71
CA HIS A 439 24.91 2.89 -5.56
C HIS A 439 25.93 3.00 -6.70
N ASN A 440 26.05 1.98 -7.56
CA ASN A 440 27.09 1.93 -8.61
C ASN A 440 26.54 2.04 -10.03
N ILE A 441 25.24 2.27 -10.22
CA ILE A 441 24.61 2.37 -11.54
C ILE A 441 24.18 3.81 -11.76
N HIS A 442 25.07 4.60 -12.36
CA HIS A 442 24.70 5.92 -12.85
C HIS A 442 24.21 5.81 -14.30
N MET A 443 23.11 6.49 -14.63
CA MET A 443 22.74 6.74 -16.01
C MET A 443 23.87 7.54 -16.66
N GLN A 444 24.63 6.89 -17.55
CA GLN A 444 25.67 7.55 -18.32
C GLN A 444 24.99 8.39 -19.40
N HIS A 445 25.13 9.71 -19.31
CA HIS A 445 24.77 10.58 -20.41
C HIS A 445 25.65 10.24 -21.62
N VAL A 446 25.00 9.98 -22.76
CA VAL A 446 25.65 9.69 -24.03
C VAL A 446 25.47 10.89 -24.96
N ASP A 447 26.54 11.32 -25.63
CA ASP A 447 26.51 12.49 -26.52
C ASP A 447 25.72 12.24 -27.82
N VAL A 448 25.51 10.96 -28.17
CA VAL A 448 24.73 10.55 -29.35
C VAL A 448 23.38 10.04 -28.88
N ASP A 449 22.33 10.82 -29.13
CA ASP A 449 20.96 10.52 -28.73
C ASP A 449 20.15 9.79 -29.82
N LYS A 450 18.91 9.42 -29.48
CA LYS A 450 17.95 8.77 -30.38
C LYS A 450 17.70 9.59 -31.65
N ALA A 451 17.63 10.92 -31.55
CA ALA A 451 17.37 11.80 -32.68
C ALA A 451 18.51 11.75 -33.71
N ALA A 452 19.76 11.82 -33.24
CA ALA A 452 20.94 11.67 -34.09
C ALA A 452 20.98 10.31 -34.80
N ARG A 453 20.65 9.21 -34.08
CA ARG A 453 20.63 7.86 -34.66
C ARG A 453 19.50 7.67 -35.68
N GLY A 454 18.32 8.22 -35.40
CA GLY A 454 17.20 8.24 -36.35
C GLY A 454 17.52 9.03 -37.62
N ALA A 455 18.17 10.20 -37.48
CA ALA A 455 18.57 11.05 -38.60
C ALA A 455 19.55 10.34 -39.56
N ILE A 456 20.55 9.63 -39.05
CA ILE A 456 21.50 8.86 -39.88
C ILE A 456 20.79 7.75 -40.68
N LYS A 457 19.72 7.18 -40.11
CA LYS A 457 18.91 6.13 -40.76
C LYS A 457 17.81 6.70 -41.67
N GLY A 458 17.64 8.03 -41.69
CA GLY A 458 16.58 8.69 -42.45
C GLY A 458 15.17 8.21 -42.06
N GLN A 459 14.94 7.85 -40.80
CA GLN A 459 13.66 7.30 -40.34
C GLN A 459 13.34 7.74 -38.91
N LYS A 460 12.05 7.74 -38.55
CA LYS A 460 11.61 7.88 -37.16
C LYS A 460 11.51 6.49 -36.53
N PRO A 461 12.20 6.23 -35.41
CA PRO A 461 12.08 4.95 -34.72
C PRO A 461 10.70 4.82 -34.08
N CYS A 462 10.18 3.59 -34.06
CA CYS A 462 8.90 3.28 -33.43
C CYS A 462 8.78 1.77 -33.15
N VAL A 463 7.78 1.38 -32.36
CA VAL A 463 7.42 0.00 -32.06
C VAL A 463 6.08 -0.32 -32.70
N LEU A 464 6.05 -1.36 -33.53
CA LEU A 464 4.85 -1.96 -34.09
C LEU A 464 4.50 -3.19 -33.25
N TRP A 465 3.53 -3.05 -32.35
CA TRP A 465 3.18 -4.08 -31.40
C TRP A 465 1.97 -4.91 -31.84
N LEU A 466 2.22 -6.04 -32.49
CA LEU A 466 1.15 -6.97 -32.91
C LEU A 466 0.71 -7.85 -31.73
N THR A 467 -0.57 -7.74 -31.37
CA THR A 467 -1.23 -8.52 -30.30
C THR A 467 -2.45 -9.27 -30.82
N GLY A 468 -2.81 -10.40 -30.21
CA GLY A 468 -3.90 -11.27 -30.69
C GLY A 468 -3.76 -12.72 -30.21
N LEU A 469 -4.80 -13.52 -30.42
CA LEU A 469 -4.81 -14.95 -30.06
C LEU A 469 -3.70 -15.76 -30.77
N SER A 470 -3.32 -16.91 -30.19
CA SER A 470 -2.45 -17.86 -30.89
C SER A 470 -3.08 -18.27 -32.23
N GLY A 471 -2.31 -18.45 -33.30
CA GLY A 471 -2.89 -18.75 -34.62
C GLY A 471 -3.64 -17.60 -35.32
N ALA A 472 -3.73 -16.42 -34.71
CA ALA A 472 -4.40 -15.26 -35.32
C ALA A 472 -3.69 -14.68 -36.55
N GLY A 473 -2.46 -15.09 -36.86
CA GLY A 473 -1.69 -14.60 -38.03
C GLY A 473 -0.64 -13.53 -37.74
N LYS A 474 -0.37 -13.20 -36.46
CA LYS A 474 0.58 -12.16 -36.05
C LYS A 474 1.96 -12.27 -36.69
N SER A 475 2.65 -13.41 -36.54
CA SER A 475 3.99 -13.59 -37.10
C SER A 475 4.00 -13.53 -38.62
N THR A 476 2.92 -13.98 -39.28
CA THR A 476 2.77 -13.88 -40.74
C THR A 476 2.69 -12.42 -41.19
N ILE A 477 1.81 -11.62 -40.56
CA ILE A 477 1.66 -10.20 -40.86
C ILE A 477 2.95 -9.45 -40.53
N ALA A 478 3.58 -9.72 -39.38
CA ALA A 478 4.83 -9.10 -38.98
C ALA A 478 5.96 -9.32 -40.00
N ASN A 479 6.10 -10.54 -40.53
CA ASN A 479 7.08 -10.84 -41.58
C ASN A 479 6.79 -10.10 -42.89
N LEU A 480 5.52 -9.95 -43.26
CA LEU A 480 5.13 -9.20 -44.47
C LEU A 480 5.39 -7.70 -44.31
N VAL A 481 5.07 -7.12 -43.15
CA VAL A 481 5.40 -5.73 -42.82
C VAL A 481 6.91 -5.52 -42.84
N GLU A 482 7.70 -6.41 -42.23
CA GLU A 482 9.17 -6.34 -42.26
C GLU A 482 9.70 -6.36 -43.70
N LYS A 483 9.23 -7.29 -44.54
CA LYS A 483 9.62 -7.36 -45.96
C LYS A 483 9.30 -6.07 -46.72
N LYS A 484 8.11 -5.49 -46.52
CA LYS A 484 7.69 -4.24 -47.17
C LYS A 484 8.57 -3.07 -46.72
N LEU A 485 8.78 -2.91 -45.42
CA LEU A 485 9.64 -1.85 -44.87
C LEU A 485 11.10 -2.00 -45.31
N HIS A 486 11.63 -3.23 -45.33
CA HIS A 486 12.97 -3.51 -45.83
C HIS A 486 13.10 -3.17 -47.32
N ALA A 487 12.09 -3.49 -48.14
CA ALA A 487 12.07 -3.11 -49.55
C ALA A 487 12.04 -1.58 -49.76
N MET A 488 11.49 -0.82 -48.79
CA MET A 488 11.52 0.65 -48.75
C MET A 488 12.83 1.21 -48.18
N GLY A 489 13.85 0.37 -47.93
CA GLY A 489 15.14 0.79 -47.38
C GLY A 489 15.10 1.16 -45.90
N ARG A 490 14.05 0.80 -45.17
CA ARG A 490 13.92 1.09 -43.73
C ARG A 490 14.69 0.06 -42.91
N HIS A 491 15.26 0.53 -41.80
CA HIS A 491 15.99 -0.30 -40.85
C HIS A 491 15.05 -0.85 -39.79
N THR A 492 14.78 -2.16 -39.87
CA THR A 492 13.82 -2.85 -39.01
C THR A 492 14.47 -3.97 -38.18
N TYR A 493 13.79 -4.40 -37.13
CA TYR A 493 14.10 -5.66 -36.45
C TYR A 493 12.82 -6.32 -35.91
N LEU A 494 12.61 -7.60 -36.24
CA LEU A 494 11.49 -8.40 -35.76
C LEU A 494 11.82 -9.19 -34.48
N LEU A 495 11.12 -8.85 -33.39
CA LEU A 495 11.06 -9.63 -32.15
C LEU A 495 9.85 -10.57 -32.19
N ASP A 496 10.08 -11.85 -32.48
CA ASP A 496 9.03 -12.88 -32.47
C ASP A 496 8.98 -13.63 -31.12
N GLY A 497 7.76 -13.95 -30.68
CA GLY A 497 7.51 -14.59 -29.40
C GLY A 497 8.11 -15.98 -29.20
N ASP A 498 8.31 -16.77 -30.25
CA ASP A 498 9.01 -18.05 -30.15
C ASP A 498 10.52 -17.84 -30.15
N ASN A 499 11.01 -16.95 -31.03
CA ASN A 499 12.45 -16.69 -31.16
C ASN A 499 13.07 -16.15 -29.86
N VAL A 500 12.40 -15.22 -29.18
CA VAL A 500 12.93 -14.68 -27.91
C VAL A 500 12.98 -15.73 -26.81
N ARG A 501 12.13 -16.77 -26.87
CA ARG A 501 12.11 -17.88 -25.90
C ARG A 501 13.23 -18.90 -26.11
N HIS A 502 13.95 -18.85 -27.23
CA HIS A 502 15.20 -19.61 -27.38
C HIS A 502 16.40 -18.95 -26.70
N GLY A 503 16.35 -17.63 -26.48
CA GLY A 503 17.44 -16.84 -25.93
C GLY A 503 17.03 -16.04 -24.70
N LEU A 504 16.60 -14.79 -24.92
CA LEU A 504 16.27 -13.78 -23.88
C LEU A 504 15.32 -14.30 -22.79
N ASN A 505 14.36 -15.15 -23.17
CA ASN A 505 13.27 -15.62 -22.33
C ASN A 505 13.26 -17.15 -22.16
N LYS A 506 14.42 -17.81 -22.30
CA LYS A 506 14.53 -19.29 -22.23
C LYS A 506 14.19 -19.90 -20.88
N ASP A 507 14.26 -19.10 -19.81
CA ASP A 507 13.96 -19.45 -18.43
C ASP A 507 12.47 -19.35 -18.08
N LEU A 508 11.65 -18.76 -18.96
CA LEU A 508 10.25 -18.46 -18.68
C LEU A 508 9.30 -19.53 -19.20
N GLY A 509 8.38 -19.96 -18.33
CA GLY A 509 7.26 -20.83 -18.68
C GLY A 509 6.08 -20.08 -19.34
N PHE A 510 4.87 -20.60 -19.11
CA PHE A 510 3.62 -20.07 -19.66
C PHE A 510 2.59 -19.70 -18.57
N THR A 511 3.03 -19.61 -17.31
CA THR A 511 2.19 -19.06 -16.23
C THR A 511 1.97 -17.57 -16.44
N ASP A 512 0.96 -16.98 -15.79
CA ASP A 512 0.69 -15.55 -15.91
C ASP A 512 1.89 -14.69 -15.49
N ALA A 513 2.58 -15.07 -14.40
CA ALA A 513 3.82 -14.41 -13.97
C ALA A 513 4.92 -14.46 -15.04
N ASP A 514 5.14 -15.64 -15.64
CA ASP A 514 6.13 -15.80 -16.72
C ASP A 514 5.76 -14.98 -17.97
N ARG A 515 4.45 -14.80 -18.23
CA ARG A 515 3.95 -13.99 -19.35
C ARG A 515 4.18 -12.49 -19.10
N VAL A 516 3.92 -12.01 -17.88
CA VAL A 516 4.21 -10.62 -17.48
C VAL A 516 5.71 -10.33 -17.67
N GLU A 517 6.58 -11.20 -17.15
CA GLU A 517 8.03 -11.04 -17.29
C GLU A 517 8.50 -11.16 -18.75
N ASN A 518 7.91 -12.05 -19.53
CA ASN A 518 8.21 -12.19 -20.96
C ASN A 518 7.91 -10.89 -21.72
N ILE A 519 6.76 -10.25 -21.46
CA ILE A 519 6.42 -8.97 -22.10
C ILE A 519 7.32 -7.84 -21.60
N ARG A 520 7.61 -7.78 -20.29
CA ARG A 520 8.52 -6.78 -19.71
C ARG A 520 9.91 -6.81 -20.35
N ARG A 521 10.53 -7.99 -20.48
CA ARG A 521 11.85 -8.15 -21.11
C ARG A 521 11.85 -7.71 -22.57
N VAL A 522 10.83 -8.10 -23.33
CA VAL A 522 10.70 -7.74 -24.74
C VAL A 522 10.49 -6.24 -24.91
N ALA A 523 9.68 -5.62 -24.05
CA ALA A 523 9.41 -4.19 -24.10
C ALA A 523 10.67 -3.35 -23.83
N GLU A 524 11.51 -3.75 -22.88
CA GLU A 524 12.82 -3.10 -22.63
C GLU A 524 13.78 -3.25 -23.82
N VAL A 525 13.82 -4.43 -24.45
CA VAL A 525 14.64 -4.63 -25.66
C VAL A 525 14.12 -3.78 -26.82
N ALA A 526 12.80 -3.70 -27.00
CA ALA A 526 12.19 -2.84 -28.00
C ALA A 526 12.54 -1.36 -27.75
N ARG A 527 12.49 -0.90 -26.50
CA ARG A 527 12.90 0.46 -26.09
C ARG A 527 14.35 0.75 -26.49
N LEU A 528 15.28 -0.16 -26.20
CA LEU A 528 16.69 0.02 -26.58
C LEU A 528 16.91 0.04 -28.10
N MET A 529 16.13 -0.74 -28.86
CA MET A 529 16.20 -0.74 -30.33
C MET A 529 15.59 0.53 -30.94
N VAL A 530 14.53 1.08 -30.34
CA VAL A 530 13.97 2.39 -30.68
C VAL A 530 14.98 3.49 -30.42
N ASP A 531 15.64 3.46 -29.25
CA ASP A 531 16.75 4.37 -28.92
C ASP A 531 17.91 4.24 -29.92
N ALA A 532 18.13 3.05 -30.50
CA ALA A 532 19.10 2.82 -31.59
C ALA A 532 18.63 3.32 -32.98
N GLY A 533 17.45 3.94 -33.07
CA GLY A 533 16.89 4.49 -34.31
C GLY A 533 16.16 3.48 -35.20
N LEU A 534 15.77 2.31 -34.69
CA LEU A 534 15.12 1.24 -35.48
C LEU A 534 13.59 1.30 -35.44
N ILE A 535 12.94 0.75 -36.48
CA ILE A 535 11.52 0.39 -36.44
C ILE A 535 11.43 -1.05 -35.94
N VAL A 536 10.95 -1.22 -34.72
CA VAL A 536 10.88 -2.53 -34.05
C VAL A 536 9.52 -3.15 -34.30
N ILE A 537 9.49 -4.38 -34.78
CA ILE A 537 8.25 -5.12 -35.02
C ILE A 537 8.18 -6.21 -33.97
N THR A 538 7.07 -6.32 -33.24
CA THR A 538 6.92 -7.34 -32.20
C THR A 538 5.67 -8.19 -32.47
N ALA A 539 5.78 -9.52 -32.41
CA ALA A 539 4.65 -10.43 -32.60
C ALA A 539 4.42 -11.29 -31.34
N PHE A 540 3.54 -10.83 -30.45
CA PHE A 540 3.29 -11.47 -29.15
C PHE A 540 1.81 -11.69 -28.89
N ILE A 541 1.47 -12.66 -28.02
CA ILE A 541 0.08 -12.80 -27.56
C ILE A 541 -0.30 -11.65 -26.64
N SER A 542 0.63 -11.22 -25.76
CA SER A 542 0.45 -10.10 -24.81
C SER A 542 -0.96 -10.01 -24.23
N PRO A 543 -1.40 -11.01 -23.44
CA PRO A 543 -2.82 -11.24 -23.17
C PRO A 543 -3.49 -10.14 -22.35
N PHE A 544 -2.79 -9.49 -21.42
CA PHE A 544 -3.40 -8.47 -20.57
C PHE A 544 -3.09 -7.06 -21.06
N ARG A 545 -4.04 -6.13 -20.86
CA ARG A 545 -3.91 -4.73 -21.28
C ARG A 545 -2.82 -4.00 -20.51
N SER A 546 -2.59 -4.38 -19.24
CA SER A 546 -1.59 -3.76 -18.36
C SER A 546 -0.18 -3.81 -18.94
N GLU A 547 0.25 -4.95 -19.48
CA GLU A 547 1.63 -5.07 -20.00
C GLU A 547 1.79 -4.38 -21.35
N ARG A 548 0.74 -4.31 -22.18
CA ARG A 548 0.78 -3.54 -23.44
C ARG A 548 0.86 -2.04 -23.17
N ARG A 549 0.11 -1.53 -22.18
CA ARG A 549 0.23 -0.14 -21.71
C ARG A 549 1.59 0.14 -21.08
N MET A 550 2.16 -0.81 -20.33
CA MET A 550 3.53 -0.71 -19.82
C MET A 550 4.55 -0.58 -20.97
N ALA A 551 4.45 -1.43 -22.00
CA ALA A 551 5.33 -1.35 -23.17
C ALA A 551 5.19 0.00 -23.91
N ARG A 552 3.97 0.51 -24.04
CA ARG A 552 3.70 1.85 -24.59
C ARG A 552 4.35 2.97 -23.79
N ALA A 553 4.33 2.89 -22.45
CA ALA A 553 4.88 3.92 -21.57
C ALA A 553 6.42 3.94 -21.50
N LEU A 554 7.10 2.97 -22.10
CA LEU A 554 8.56 2.89 -22.15
C LEU A 554 9.19 3.73 -23.27
N VAL A 555 8.39 4.18 -24.25
CA VAL A 555 8.83 4.99 -25.39
C VAL A 555 8.08 6.33 -25.40
N GLU A 556 8.51 7.28 -26.24
CA GLU A 556 7.87 8.60 -26.29
C GLU A 556 6.48 8.53 -26.93
N GLU A 557 5.68 9.57 -26.69
CA GLU A 557 4.33 9.67 -27.25
C GLU A 557 4.37 9.61 -28.78
N GLY A 558 3.54 8.73 -29.36
CA GLY A 558 3.50 8.50 -30.81
C GLY A 558 4.50 7.45 -31.32
N GLU A 559 5.44 6.96 -30.51
CA GLU A 559 6.41 5.95 -30.93
C GLU A 559 5.92 4.51 -30.79
N PHE A 560 4.78 4.27 -30.15
CA PHE A 560 4.20 2.93 -29.99
C PHE A 560 2.88 2.81 -30.74
N LEU A 561 2.77 1.82 -31.61
CA LEU A 561 1.54 1.49 -32.35
C LEU A 561 1.09 0.08 -31.99
N GLU A 562 -0.08 -0.02 -31.35
CA GLU A 562 -0.74 -1.27 -31.02
C GLU A 562 -1.56 -1.76 -32.21
N ILE A 563 -1.18 -2.92 -32.73
CA ILE A 563 -1.80 -3.55 -33.89
C ILE A 563 -2.59 -4.77 -33.37
N HIS A 564 -3.90 -4.64 -33.28
CA HIS A 564 -4.77 -5.73 -32.88
C HIS A 564 -5.07 -6.63 -34.08
N VAL A 565 -4.51 -7.85 -34.05
CA VAL A 565 -4.83 -8.93 -34.98
C VAL A 565 -6.04 -9.67 -34.44
N ASP A 566 -7.21 -9.13 -34.78
CA ASP A 566 -8.51 -9.54 -34.30
C ASP A 566 -9.01 -10.75 -35.10
N THR A 567 -8.93 -11.92 -34.50
CA THR A 567 -9.35 -13.17 -35.14
C THR A 567 -10.25 -13.92 -34.16
N PRO A 568 -11.49 -14.28 -34.55
CA PRO A 568 -12.36 -15.07 -33.69
C PRO A 568 -11.70 -16.36 -33.24
N LEU A 569 -11.92 -16.74 -31.97
CA LEU A 569 -11.32 -17.94 -31.38
C LEU A 569 -11.56 -19.20 -32.21
N ALA A 570 -12.78 -19.37 -32.74
CA ALA A 570 -13.13 -20.50 -33.60
C ALA A 570 -12.26 -20.60 -34.85
N VAL A 571 -11.98 -19.47 -35.50
CA VAL A 571 -11.12 -19.41 -36.71
C VAL A 571 -9.66 -19.67 -36.35
N ALA A 572 -9.19 -19.14 -35.22
CA ALA A 572 -7.85 -19.41 -34.72
C ALA A 572 -7.64 -20.90 -34.37
N GLU A 573 -8.66 -21.52 -33.77
CA GLU A 573 -8.71 -22.94 -33.40
C GLU A 573 -8.84 -23.86 -34.63
N GLU A 574 -9.55 -23.44 -35.69
CA GLU A 574 -9.59 -24.17 -36.96
C GLU A 574 -8.22 -24.19 -37.65
N ARG A 575 -7.53 -23.05 -37.69
CA ARG A 575 -6.21 -22.92 -38.32
C ARG A 575 -5.12 -23.72 -37.59
N ASP A 576 -5.15 -23.71 -36.25
CA ASP A 576 -4.24 -24.37 -35.29
C ASP A 576 -2.95 -24.98 -35.88
N PRO A 577 -2.05 -24.16 -36.46
CA PRO A 577 -0.94 -24.66 -37.29
C PRO A 577 0.08 -25.47 -36.48
N LYS A 578 0.08 -25.29 -35.15
CA LYS A 578 0.98 -25.95 -34.20
C LYS A 578 0.28 -27.06 -33.40
N GLY A 579 -1.02 -27.30 -33.65
CA GLY A 579 -1.80 -28.29 -32.90
C GLY A 579 -1.98 -27.96 -31.41
N LEU A 580 -1.84 -26.69 -31.01
CA LEU A 580 -1.86 -26.25 -29.62
C LEU A 580 -3.28 -26.16 -29.06
N TYR A 581 -4.25 -25.69 -29.86
CA TYR A 581 -5.65 -25.65 -29.44
C TYR A 581 -6.18 -27.07 -29.17
N LYS A 582 -5.87 -28.02 -30.07
CA LYS A 582 -6.25 -29.43 -29.87
C LYS A 582 -5.65 -30.02 -28.59
N LYS A 583 -4.40 -29.71 -28.27
CA LYS A 583 -3.74 -30.16 -27.03
C LYS A 583 -4.35 -29.52 -25.78
N ALA A 584 -4.64 -28.22 -25.82
CA ALA A 584 -5.28 -27.51 -24.73
C ALA A 584 -6.69 -28.05 -24.43
N ARG A 585 -7.51 -28.31 -25.46
CA ARG A 585 -8.84 -28.94 -25.29
C ARG A 585 -8.80 -30.33 -24.67
N ARG A 586 -7.73 -31.10 -24.89
CA ARG A 586 -7.50 -32.40 -24.25
C ARG A 586 -6.92 -32.29 -22.82
N GLY A 587 -6.67 -31.09 -22.32
CA GLY A 587 -6.09 -30.85 -20.99
C GLY A 587 -4.58 -31.08 -20.90
N GLU A 588 -3.90 -31.29 -22.03
CA GLU A 588 -2.45 -31.52 -22.09
C GLU A 588 -1.64 -30.21 -21.95
N LEU A 589 -2.27 -29.07 -22.28
CA LEU A 589 -1.72 -27.72 -22.08
C LEU A 589 -2.63 -26.95 -21.14
N LYS A 590 -2.08 -26.53 -20.00
CA LYS A 590 -2.75 -25.66 -19.02
C LYS A 590 -2.34 -24.20 -19.26
N ASN A 591 -3.19 -23.27 -18.85
CA ASN A 591 -3.04 -21.81 -18.98
C ASN A 591 -2.88 -21.35 -20.44
N PHE A 592 -3.67 -21.91 -21.34
CA PHE A 592 -3.70 -21.55 -22.75
C PHE A 592 -4.64 -20.37 -23.00
N THR A 593 -4.07 -19.28 -23.54
CA THR A 593 -4.78 -18.03 -23.78
C THR A 593 -5.95 -18.23 -24.75
N GLY A 594 -7.16 -17.84 -24.33
CA GLY A 594 -8.40 -17.99 -25.08
C GLY A 594 -9.18 -19.28 -24.78
N ILE A 595 -8.64 -20.21 -23.97
CA ILE A 595 -9.37 -21.39 -23.48
C ILE A 595 -9.52 -21.30 -21.95
N ASP A 596 -8.41 -21.43 -21.22
CA ASP A 596 -8.37 -21.48 -19.75
C ASP A 596 -7.56 -20.33 -19.12
N SER A 597 -7.03 -19.42 -19.94
CA SER A 597 -6.44 -18.13 -19.54
C SER A 597 -7.06 -17.00 -20.37
N PRO A 598 -7.38 -15.83 -19.77
CA PRO A 598 -8.09 -14.76 -20.47
C PRO A 598 -7.20 -14.07 -21.52
N TYR A 599 -7.85 -13.49 -22.53
CA TYR A 599 -7.25 -12.53 -23.46
C TYR A 599 -8.06 -11.24 -23.38
N GLU A 600 -7.43 -10.14 -22.99
CA GLU A 600 -8.04 -8.83 -22.92
C GLU A 600 -7.76 -8.07 -24.22
N PRO A 601 -8.75 -7.93 -25.12
CA PRO A 601 -8.54 -7.22 -26.37
C PRO A 601 -8.19 -5.74 -26.11
N PRO A 602 -7.37 -5.10 -26.98
CA PRO A 602 -7.14 -3.65 -26.92
C PRO A 602 -8.45 -2.88 -27.09
N GLU A 603 -8.63 -1.82 -26.32
CA GLU A 603 -9.81 -0.94 -26.41
C GLU A 603 -9.70 0.01 -27.61
N GLU A 604 -8.54 0.65 -27.77
CA GLU A 604 -8.29 1.66 -28.81
C GLU A 604 -6.94 1.38 -29.52
N PRO A 605 -6.83 0.27 -30.28
CA PRO A 605 -5.60 -0.01 -31.03
C PRO A 605 -5.44 0.99 -32.19
N GLU A 606 -4.21 1.41 -32.47
CA GLU A 606 -3.90 2.25 -33.64
C GLU A 606 -4.26 1.57 -34.97
N VAL A 607 -4.15 0.24 -35.00
CA VAL A 607 -4.55 -0.57 -36.16
C VAL A 607 -5.34 -1.78 -35.69
N ARG A 608 -6.53 -1.99 -36.25
CA ARG A 608 -7.29 -3.25 -36.08
C ARG A 608 -7.37 -3.95 -37.43
N VAL A 609 -6.90 -5.20 -37.48
CA VAL A 609 -6.96 -6.06 -38.67
C VAL A 609 -7.75 -7.32 -38.35
N SER A 610 -8.76 -7.63 -39.16
CA SER A 610 -9.55 -8.86 -39.05
C SER A 610 -9.04 -9.89 -40.04
N THR A 611 -8.29 -10.90 -39.59
CA THR A 611 -7.73 -11.90 -40.53
C THR A 611 -8.77 -12.92 -41.02
N ALA A 612 -10.02 -12.77 -40.59
CA ALA A 612 -11.17 -13.47 -41.17
C ALA A 612 -11.70 -12.75 -42.42
N GLU A 613 -11.44 -11.46 -42.55
CA GLU A 613 -12.02 -10.59 -43.59
C GLU A 613 -10.99 -10.04 -44.58
N CYS A 614 -9.71 -10.02 -44.21
CA CYS A 614 -8.63 -9.57 -45.07
C CYS A 614 -7.47 -10.58 -45.13
N SER A 615 -6.79 -10.59 -46.27
CA SER A 615 -5.57 -11.36 -46.48
C SER A 615 -4.41 -10.81 -45.63
N PRO A 616 -3.40 -11.64 -45.32
CA PRO A 616 -2.19 -11.18 -44.63
C PRO A 616 -1.48 -10.02 -45.35
N GLU A 617 -1.49 -10.02 -46.68
CA GLU A 617 -0.95 -8.96 -47.52
C GLU A 617 -1.69 -7.64 -47.33
N GLU A 618 -3.02 -7.64 -47.43
CA GLU A 618 -3.86 -6.45 -47.19
C GLU A 618 -3.71 -5.92 -45.75
N ALA A 619 -3.61 -6.82 -44.76
CA ALA A 619 -3.35 -6.44 -43.38
C ALA A 619 -1.98 -5.75 -43.22
N ALA A 620 -0.95 -6.26 -43.90
CA ALA A 620 0.38 -5.66 -43.88
C ALA A 620 0.41 -4.30 -44.60
N ASP A 621 -0.30 -4.16 -45.72
CA ASP A 621 -0.44 -2.88 -46.43
C ASP A 621 -1.09 -1.82 -45.55
N ARG A 622 -2.17 -2.17 -44.85
CA ARG A 622 -2.84 -1.27 -43.91
C ARG A 622 -1.94 -0.78 -42.77
N VAL A 623 -1.06 -1.64 -42.26
CA VAL A 623 -0.07 -1.23 -41.24
C VAL A 623 0.91 -0.21 -41.80
N VAL A 624 1.41 -0.43 -43.01
CA VAL A 624 2.35 0.49 -43.69
C VAL A 624 1.68 1.83 -44.04
N GLU A 625 0.42 1.81 -44.48
CA GLU A 625 -0.38 3.02 -44.73
C GLU A 625 -0.56 3.86 -43.47
N VAL A 626 -0.84 3.23 -42.33
CA VAL A 626 -0.97 3.96 -41.05
C VAL A 626 0.36 4.58 -40.62
N LEU A 627 1.48 3.92 -40.87
CA LEU A 627 2.80 4.49 -40.60
C LEU A 627 3.08 5.73 -41.45
N ALA A 628 2.73 5.68 -42.73
CA ALA A 628 2.80 6.83 -43.63
C ALA A 628 1.88 7.98 -43.18
N ALA A 629 0.62 7.68 -42.88
CA ALA A 629 -0.37 8.67 -42.45
C ALA A 629 0.02 9.38 -41.14
N ARG A 630 0.79 8.72 -40.27
CA ARG A 630 1.32 9.29 -39.02
C ARG A 630 2.66 10.01 -39.19
N GLY A 631 3.18 10.08 -40.42
CA GLY A 631 4.47 10.71 -40.71
C GLY A 631 5.66 9.99 -40.07
N LEU A 632 5.54 8.69 -39.82
CA LEU A 632 6.62 7.81 -39.37
C LEU A 632 7.41 7.21 -40.55
N LEU A 633 6.81 7.24 -41.74
CA LEU A 633 7.45 6.96 -43.03
C LEU A 633 7.30 8.17 -43.93
N ASP A 634 8.41 8.61 -44.52
CA ASP A 634 8.38 9.48 -45.69
C ASP A 634 8.11 8.57 -46.90
N VAL A 635 6.96 8.74 -47.55
CA VAL A 635 6.54 7.97 -48.74
C VAL A 635 7.01 8.64 -50.01
#